data_AF-A0A521V8S4-F1
#
_entry.id   AF-A0A521V8S4-F1
#
_cell.length_a   1.000
_cell.length_b   1.000
_cell.length_c   1.000
_cell.angle_alpha   90.00
_cell.angle_beta   90.00
_cell.angle_gamma   90.00
#
_symmetry.space_group_name_H-M   'P 1'
#
loop_
_entity.id
_entity.type
_entity.pdbx_description
1 polymer ?
#
loop_
_entity_poly.entity_id
_entity_poly.type
_entity_poly.pdbx_seq_one_letter_code
_entity_poly.pdbx_strand_id
1 'polypeptide(L)'
;MRNIKTFFFILSITFFALQCKDDDGPKLPTDPYVGCCGTEPVEFTVGNAKLYVPNAFTPNGDGTNDVFFPFFNDKVSKIELFQIFSPKLALIYLALEVDKQNPSINGWNGIDADGKKYAGLFSYHIQITDDAGFSQFISGSACSIVCDTFAAVFKTKTGCFFPAQENGEGGLDASLPMLEDDCFGQ
;
A
#
# COMPACT_ATOMS: atom_id res chain seq x y z
N MET A 1 -46.24 -71.07 8.72
CA MET A 1 -46.12 -70.14 9.86
C MET A 1 -44.69 -69.60 9.95
N ARG A 2 -44.46 -68.36 9.49
CA ARG A 2 -43.55 -67.31 10.01
C ARG A 2 -43.24 -66.34 8.87
N ASN A 3 -44.01 -65.25 8.84
CA ASN A 3 -43.76 -64.10 7.99
C ASN A 3 -42.55 -63.33 8.54
N ILE A 4 -41.46 -63.30 7.79
CA ILE A 4 -40.31 -62.43 8.08
C ILE A 4 -40.67 -61.04 7.57
N LYS A 5 -41.02 -60.14 8.50
CA LYS A 5 -41.16 -58.71 8.21
C LYS A 5 -39.76 -58.10 8.24
N THR A 6 -39.23 -57.77 7.08
CA THR A 6 -37.99 -56.99 6.93
C THR A 6 -38.26 -55.57 7.41
N PHE A 7 -37.68 -55.21 8.55
CA PHE A 7 -37.79 -53.88 9.15
C PHE A 7 -36.68 -52.99 8.57
N PHE A 8 -37.02 -52.09 7.65
CA PHE A 8 -36.10 -51.07 7.15
C PHE A 8 -35.86 -50.03 8.24
N PHE A 9 -34.68 -50.07 8.85
CA PHE A 9 -34.23 -49.06 9.80
C PHE A 9 -33.70 -47.86 9.00
N ILE A 10 -34.53 -46.84 8.82
CA ILE A 10 -34.10 -45.56 8.23
C ILE A 10 -33.24 -44.87 9.28
N LEU A 11 -31.93 -44.90 9.09
CA LEU A 11 -30.95 -44.17 9.88
C LEU A 11 -31.10 -42.68 9.52
N SER A 12 -31.97 -41.96 10.24
CA SER A 12 -32.06 -40.51 10.15
C SER A 12 -30.78 -39.91 10.74
N ILE A 13 -29.85 -39.55 9.87
CA ILE A 13 -28.67 -38.76 10.23
C ILE A 13 -29.18 -37.36 10.52
N THR A 14 -29.42 -37.05 11.79
CA THR A 14 -29.63 -35.68 12.24
C THR A 14 -28.32 -34.93 12.04
N PHE A 15 -28.25 -34.15 10.96
CA PHE A 15 -27.21 -33.17 10.73
C PHE A 15 -27.35 -32.12 11.82
N PHE A 16 -26.62 -32.28 12.93
CA PHE A 16 -26.42 -31.19 13.89
C PHE A 16 -25.67 -30.11 13.13
N ALA A 17 -26.40 -29.10 12.65
CA ALA A 17 -25.81 -27.84 12.28
C ALA A 17 -25.07 -27.35 13.52
N LEU A 18 -23.74 -27.48 13.52
CA LEU A 18 -22.89 -26.63 14.34
C LEU A 18 -23.09 -25.23 13.76
N GLN A 19 -24.12 -24.53 14.24
CA GLN A 19 -24.13 -23.08 14.19
C GLN A 19 -22.90 -22.65 14.99
N CYS A 20 -21.85 -22.19 14.32
CA CYS A 20 -20.89 -21.30 14.97
C CYS A 20 -21.72 -20.11 15.46
N LYS A 21 -21.83 -19.97 16.78
CA LYS A 21 -22.31 -18.76 17.39
C LYS A 21 -21.26 -17.71 17.04
N ASP A 22 -21.62 -16.71 16.24
CA ASP A 22 -20.75 -15.57 16.03
C ASP A 22 -20.42 -15.01 17.43
N ASP A 23 -19.14 -14.94 17.76
CA ASP A 23 -18.67 -14.33 19.01
C ASP A 23 -19.00 -12.83 18.94
N ASP A 24 -20.17 -12.44 19.48
CA ASP A 24 -20.62 -11.04 19.64
C ASP A 24 -19.84 -10.30 20.74
N GLY A 25 -18.58 -10.66 20.96
CA GLY A 25 -17.66 -9.89 21.79
C GLY A 25 -17.30 -8.56 21.10
N PRO A 26 -16.80 -7.57 21.85
CA PRO A 26 -16.26 -6.35 21.23
C PRO A 26 -15.15 -6.73 20.25
N LYS A 27 -15.38 -6.53 18.95
CA LYS A 27 -14.33 -6.66 17.94
C LYS A 27 -13.32 -5.54 18.20
N LEU A 28 -12.15 -5.91 18.73
CA LEU A 28 -11.02 -4.99 18.82
C LEU A 28 -10.75 -4.40 17.43
N PRO A 29 -10.36 -3.12 17.32
CA PRO A 29 -9.96 -2.56 16.04
C PRO A 29 -8.82 -3.39 15.45
N THR A 30 -8.97 -3.80 14.19
CA THR A 30 -7.91 -4.51 13.48
C THR A 30 -6.85 -3.50 13.07
N ASP A 31 -5.60 -3.76 13.44
CA ASP A 31 -4.44 -2.98 13.00
C ASP A 31 -4.37 -3.00 11.45
N PRO A 32 -4.52 -1.85 10.76
CA PRO A 32 -4.47 -1.80 9.30
C PRO A 32 -3.05 -2.00 8.74
N TYR A 33 -2.03 -1.94 9.59
CA TYR A 33 -0.61 -1.94 9.20
C TYR A 33 0.06 -3.31 9.32
N VAL A 34 -0.68 -4.38 9.60
CA VAL A 34 -0.13 -5.75 9.66
C VAL A 34 0.61 -6.12 8.37
N GLY A 35 0.11 -5.68 7.21
CA GLY A 35 0.76 -5.91 5.91
C GLY A 35 1.98 -5.02 5.62
N CYS A 36 2.25 -4.02 6.47
CA CYS A 36 3.34 -3.06 6.28
C CYS A 36 4.69 -3.56 6.82
N CYS A 37 4.76 -4.79 7.30
CA CYS A 37 6.02 -5.38 7.69
C CYS A 37 6.76 -5.90 6.46
N GLY A 38 7.99 -5.42 6.22
CA GLY A 38 8.84 -5.91 5.14
C GLY A 38 8.58 -5.27 3.77
N THR A 39 7.81 -4.18 3.69
CA THR A 39 7.84 -3.35 2.47
C THR A 39 9.21 -2.69 2.36
N GLU A 40 9.74 -2.57 1.16
CA GLU A 40 11.05 -1.97 0.88
C GLU A 40 10.87 -0.81 -0.09
N PRO A 41 11.66 0.28 0.05
CA PRO A 41 11.70 1.31 -0.97
C PRO A 41 12.25 0.71 -2.27
N VAL A 42 11.87 1.28 -3.40
CA VAL A 42 12.46 0.90 -4.68
C VAL A 42 13.46 1.96 -5.09
N GLU A 43 14.74 1.58 -5.14
CA GLU A 43 15.77 2.31 -5.88
C GLU A 43 16.06 1.56 -7.18
N PHE A 44 15.85 2.23 -8.31
CA PHE A 44 16.01 1.61 -9.61
C PHE A 44 16.88 2.46 -10.52
N THR A 45 17.77 1.81 -11.28
CA THR A 45 18.66 2.47 -12.24
C THR A 45 18.63 1.71 -13.57
N VAL A 46 18.36 2.43 -14.66
CA VAL A 46 18.44 1.92 -16.03
C VAL A 46 19.17 2.95 -16.89
N GLY A 47 20.30 2.56 -17.49
CA GLY A 47 21.18 3.53 -18.13
C GLY A 47 21.57 4.64 -17.15
N ASN A 48 21.22 5.88 -17.46
CA ASN A 48 21.39 7.03 -16.57
C ASN A 48 20.11 7.43 -15.81
N ALA A 49 18.97 6.83 -16.11
CA ALA A 49 17.72 7.07 -15.41
C ALA A 49 17.78 6.43 -14.01
N LYS A 50 17.44 7.24 -13.01
CA LYS A 50 17.34 6.84 -11.61
C LYS A 50 15.95 7.19 -11.08
N LEU A 51 15.42 6.33 -10.24
CA LEU A 51 14.21 6.60 -9.49
C LEU A 51 14.26 6.02 -8.09
N TYR A 52 13.56 6.71 -7.20
CA TYR A 52 13.29 6.33 -5.83
C TYR A 52 11.77 6.30 -5.63
N VAL A 53 11.25 5.18 -5.14
CA VAL A 53 9.86 5.09 -4.71
C VAL A 53 9.84 4.85 -3.21
N PRO A 54 9.22 5.74 -2.41
CA PRO A 54 9.10 5.52 -0.97
C PRO A 54 8.29 4.26 -0.68
N ASN A 55 8.44 3.69 0.51
CA ASN A 55 7.63 2.57 0.98
C ASN A 55 6.66 2.94 2.11
N ALA A 56 6.69 4.19 2.55
CA ALA A 56 5.80 4.75 3.56
C ALA A 56 5.48 6.22 3.23
N PHE A 57 4.26 6.65 3.54
CA PHE A 57 3.83 8.05 3.51
C PHE A 57 2.64 8.26 4.47
N THR A 58 2.29 9.50 4.76
CA THR A 58 1.40 9.90 5.86
C THR A 58 0.41 10.96 5.37
N PRO A 59 -0.75 10.56 4.82
CA PRO A 59 -1.73 11.50 4.24
C PRO A 59 -2.55 12.22 5.33
N ASN A 60 -1.91 13.12 6.08
CA ASN A 60 -2.48 13.80 7.24
C ASN A 60 -2.84 15.28 6.96
N GLY A 61 -2.26 15.88 5.93
CA GLY A 61 -2.45 17.25 5.45
C GLY A 61 -1.55 18.29 6.12
N ASP A 62 -0.43 17.90 6.74
CA ASP A 62 0.51 18.81 7.42
C ASP A 62 1.57 19.43 6.48
N GLY A 63 1.61 19.00 5.22
CA GLY A 63 2.56 19.42 4.19
C GLY A 63 3.77 18.51 4.04
N THR A 64 3.93 17.50 4.89
CA THR A 64 5.07 16.59 4.93
C THR A 64 4.61 15.17 4.60
N ASN A 65 5.27 14.53 3.62
CA ASN A 65 4.96 13.15 3.17
C ASN A 65 3.48 12.84 2.91
N ASP A 66 2.67 13.85 2.60
CA ASP A 66 1.23 13.72 2.38
C ASP A 66 0.85 13.00 1.09
N VAL A 67 1.79 12.94 0.16
CA VAL A 67 1.56 12.45 -1.19
C VAL A 67 2.53 11.32 -1.48
N PHE A 68 1.96 10.17 -1.84
CA PHE A 68 2.71 9.06 -2.39
C PHE A 68 3.03 9.33 -3.86
N PHE A 69 4.31 9.53 -4.17
CA PHE A 69 4.80 9.79 -5.51
C PHE A 69 6.21 9.21 -5.70
N PRO A 70 6.52 8.60 -6.86
CA PRO A 70 7.88 8.22 -7.22
C PRO A 70 8.72 9.44 -7.63
N PHE A 71 9.99 9.46 -7.22
CA PHE A 71 10.96 10.53 -7.51
C PHE A 71 11.92 10.08 -8.60
N PHE A 72 12.27 10.98 -9.51
CA PHE A 72 13.04 10.66 -10.70
C PHE A 72 14.11 11.72 -10.96
N ASN A 73 15.24 11.30 -11.53
CA ASN A 73 16.19 12.26 -12.06
C ASN A 73 15.74 12.84 -13.43
N ASP A 74 16.58 13.69 -14.00
CA ASP A 74 16.32 14.36 -15.28
C ASP A 74 16.34 13.39 -16.49
N LYS A 75 16.95 12.21 -16.35
CA LYS A 75 17.09 11.21 -17.44
C LYS A 75 15.85 10.35 -17.68
N VAL A 76 14.85 10.41 -16.82
CA VAL A 76 13.51 9.88 -17.11
C VAL A 76 12.78 10.89 -17.98
N SER A 77 12.54 10.54 -19.25
CA SER A 77 11.92 11.45 -20.22
C SER A 77 10.40 11.47 -20.13
N LYS A 78 9.78 10.33 -19.79
CA LYS A 78 8.33 10.19 -19.64
C LYS A 78 7.97 9.25 -18.50
N ILE A 79 6.80 9.49 -17.93
CA ILE A 79 6.13 8.58 -16.99
C ILE A 79 4.74 8.32 -17.58
N GLU A 80 4.60 7.22 -18.33
CA GLU A 80 3.37 6.93 -19.06
C GLU A 80 2.22 6.53 -18.15
N LEU A 81 2.53 5.83 -17.05
CA LEU A 81 1.55 5.19 -16.20
C LEU A 81 2.01 5.20 -14.75
N PHE A 82 1.10 5.56 -13.84
CA PHE A 82 1.24 5.34 -12.41
C PHE A 82 -0.06 4.81 -11.83
N GLN A 83 -0.02 3.60 -11.27
CA GLN A 83 -1.18 2.91 -10.74
C GLN A 83 -0.94 2.44 -9.32
N ILE A 84 -1.99 2.45 -8.51
CA ILE A 84 -2.01 1.90 -7.16
C ILE A 84 -3.18 0.95 -7.02
N PHE A 85 -2.94 -0.19 -6.37
CA PHE A 85 -3.92 -1.24 -6.15
C PHE A 85 -3.98 -1.63 -4.67
N SER A 86 -5.19 -1.95 -4.22
CA SER A 86 -5.40 -2.58 -2.92
C SER A 86 -4.79 -4.00 -2.88
N PRO A 87 -4.63 -4.61 -1.69
CA PRO A 87 -4.25 -6.02 -1.56
C PRO A 87 -5.20 -7.00 -2.26
N LYS A 88 -6.43 -6.58 -2.55
CA LYS A 88 -7.42 -7.36 -3.32
C LYS A 88 -7.35 -7.08 -4.83
N LEU A 89 -6.28 -6.41 -5.29
CA LEU A 89 -6.03 -6.03 -6.69
C LEU A 89 -7.06 -5.08 -7.30
N ALA A 90 -7.89 -4.43 -6.48
CA ALA A 90 -8.75 -3.33 -6.96
C ALA A 90 -7.89 -2.08 -7.19
N LEU A 91 -8.06 -1.43 -8.35
CA LEU A 91 -7.41 -0.17 -8.70
C LEU A 91 -7.94 0.95 -7.79
N ILE A 92 -7.04 1.63 -7.09
CA ILE A 92 -7.33 2.74 -6.16
C ILE A 92 -6.97 4.09 -6.79
N TYR A 93 -5.86 4.14 -7.53
CA TYR A 93 -5.35 5.35 -8.14
C TYR A 93 -4.81 5.05 -9.54
N LEU A 94 -5.02 5.99 -10.46
CA LEU A 94 -4.51 5.95 -11.83
C LEU A 94 -4.14 7.37 -12.26
N ALA A 95 -2.90 7.54 -12.70
CA ALA A 95 -2.44 8.68 -13.46
C ALA A 95 -1.77 8.23 -14.76
N LEU A 96 -2.00 9.00 -15.82
CA LEU A 96 -1.44 8.79 -17.16
C LEU A 96 -0.68 10.05 -17.57
N GLU A 97 0.41 9.88 -18.32
CA GLU A 97 1.27 10.98 -18.76
C GLU A 97 1.64 11.93 -17.60
N VAL A 98 2.20 11.33 -16.54
CA VAL A 98 2.49 11.98 -15.27
C VAL A 98 3.57 13.05 -15.43
N ASP A 99 3.27 14.25 -14.92
CA ASP A 99 4.25 15.32 -14.79
C ASP A 99 5.04 15.20 -13.48
N LYS A 100 6.31 14.79 -13.58
CA LYS A 100 7.23 14.66 -12.45
C LYS A 100 7.53 15.96 -11.71
N GLN A 101 7.26 17.12 -12.31
CA GLN A 101 7.49 18.43 -11.67
C GLN A 101 6.35 18.83 -10.73
N ASN A 102 5.20 18.14 -10.81
CA ASN A 102 4.03 18.45 -9.99
C ASN A 102 3.52 17.22 -9.21
N PRO A 103 4.28 16.71 -8.22
CA PRO A 103 3.86 15.56 -7.39
C PRO A 103 2.51 15.77 -6.69
N SER A 104 2.20 16.98 -6.24
CA SER A 104 0.93 17.29 -5.56
C SER A 104 -0.31 17.10 -6.44
N ILE A 105 -0.14 17.16 -7.77
CA ILE A 105 -1.21 16.94 -8.76
C ILE A 105 -1.21 15.49 -9.24
N ASN A 106 -0.03 14.91 -9.46
CA ASN A 106 0.14 13.60 -10.10
C ASN A 106 0.43 12.44 -9.15
N GLY A 107 0.52 12.72 -7.85
CA GLY A 107 0.68 11.73 -6.81
C GLY A 107 -0.63 11.40 -6.13
N TRP A 108 -0.58 10.40 -5.25
CA TRP A 108 -1.73 9.93 -4.52
C TRP A 108 -1.72 10.44 -3.08
N ASN A 109 -2.75 11.18 -2.70
CA ASN A 109 -2.92 11.76 -1.35
C ASN A 109 -3.55 10.80 -0.34
N GLY A 110 -3.54 9.49 -0.61
CA GLY A 110 -4.13 8.49 0.28
C GLY A 110 -5.65 8.45 0.31
N ILE A 111 -6.35 9.13 -0.61
CA ILE A 111 -7.81 9.05 -0.71
C ILE A 111 -8.21 8.01 -1.76
N ASP A 112 -9.06 7.05 -1.38
CA ASP A 112 -9.57 6.02 -2.30
C ASP A 112 -10.69 6.55 -3.21
N ALA A 113 -11.19 5.70 -4.10
CA ALA A 113 -12.22 6.04 -5.08
C ALA A 113 -13.56 6.47 -4.44
N ASP A 114 -13.82 6.09 -3.19
CA ASP A 114 -15.01 6.46 -2.43
C ASP A 114 -14.81 7.75 -1.62
N GLY A 115 -13.65 8.40 -1.72
CA GLY A 115 -13.31 9.62 -0.98
C GLY A 115 -12.85 9.36 0.45
N LYS A 116 -12.53 8.11 0.82
CA LYS A 116 -12.11 7.74 2.17
C LYS A 116 -10.58 7.69 2.26
N LYS A 117 -10.04 8.09 3.42
CA LYS A 117 -8.63 7.85 3.75
C LYS A 117 -8.33 6.35 3.73
N TYR A 118 -7.37 5.97 2.91
CA TYR A 118 -6.83 4.64 2.81
C TYR A 118 -5.76 4.44 3.88
N ALA A 119 -5.83 3.34 4.62
CA ALA A 119 -4.85 2.96 5.63
C ALA A 119 -4.34 1.55 5.35
N GLY A 120 -3.02 1.38 5.38
CA GLY A 120 -2.37 0.08 5.23
C GLY A 120 -1.63 -0.12 3.91
N LEU A 121 -1.35 -1.39 3.63
CA LEU A 121 -0.54 -1.85 2.50
C LEU A 121 -1.26 -1.66 1.17
N PHE A 122 -0.53 -1.19 0.15
CA PHE A 122 -0.95 -1.20 -1.24
C PHE A 122 0.23 -1.59 -2.15
N SER A 123 -0.08 -2.02 -3.37
CA SER A 123 0.92 -2.26 -4.43
C SER A 123 0.81 -1.20 -5.51
N TYR A 124 1.92 -0.86 -6.16
CA TYR A 124 1.93 0.12 -7.24
C TYR A 124 2.67 -0.40 -8.46
N HIS A 125 2.30 0.12 -9.63
CA HIS A 125 2.99 -0.09 -10.91
C HIS A 125 3.28 1.27 -11.56
N ILE A 126 4.48 1.41 -12.12
CA ILE A 126 4.94 2.61 -12.81
C ILE A 126 5.52 2.17 -14.15
N GLN A 127 5.13 2.87 -15.22
CA GLN A 127 5.78 2.77 -16.52
C GLN A 127 6.51 4.07 -16.80
N ILE A 128 7.80 3.95 -17.13
CA ILE A 128 8.64 5.08 -17.52
C ILE A 128 9.31 4.81 -18.87
N THR A 129 9.76 5.90 -19.50
CA THR A 129 10.71 5.85 -20.61
C THR A 129 11.91 6.75 -20.29
N ASP A 130 13.13 6.24 -20.53
CA ASP A 130 14.36 7.00 -20.37
C ASP A 130 14.63 7.97 -21.54
N ASP A 131 15.74 8.70 -21.49
CA ASP A 131 16.15 9.65 -22.53
C ASP A 131 16.66 8.96 -23.82
N ALA A 132 16.97 7.66 -23.76
CA ALA A 132 17.30 6.82 -24.92
C ALA A 132 16.05 6.22 -25.60
N GLY A 133 14.85 6.42 -25.02
CA GLY A 133 13.59 5.90 -25.54
C GLY A 133 13.28 4.47 -25.12
N PHE A 134 13.98 3.94 -24.12
CA PHE A 134 13.73 2.60 -23.58
C PHE A 134 12.69 2.66 -22.46
N SER A 135 11.64 1.85 -22.58
CA SER A 135 10.56 1.78 -21.60
C SER A 135 10.78 0.68 -20.56
N GLN A 136 10.47 0.98 -19.30
CA GLN A 136 10.60 0.08 -18.16
C GLN A 136 9.34 0.04 -17.31
N PHE A 137 9.06 -1.13 -16.75
CA PHE A 137 8.01 -1.32 -15.75
C PHE A 137 8.64 -1.53 -14.37
N ILE A 138 8.19 -0.74 -13.41
CA ILE A 138 8.61 -0.81 -12.01
C ILE A 138 7.39 -1.13 -11.17
N SER A 139 7.57 -2.07 -10.24
CA SER A 139 6.52 -2.49 -9.31
C SER A 139 7.08 -2.56 -7.90
N GLY A 140 6.22 -2.29 -6.93
CA GLY A 140 6.56 -2.41 -5.53
C GLY A 140 5.33 -2.35 -4.64
N SER A 141 5.56 -2.19 -3.35
CA SER A 141 4.50 -2.03 -2.36
C SER A 141 4.91 -1.01 -1.32
N ALA A 142 3.92 -0.30 -0.79
CA ALA A 142 4.13 0.76 0.17
C ALA A 142 2.94 0.86 1.13
N CYS A 143 3.07 1.69 2.15
CA CYS A 143 2.08 1.85 3.20
C CYS A 143 1.59 3.27 3.34
N SER A 144 0.27 3.42 3.33
CA SER A 144 -0.43 4.64 3.71
C SER A 144 -0.66 4.63 5.21
N ILE A 145 0.05 5.48 5.96
CA ILE A 145 0.01 5.52 7.42
C ILE A 145 -0.85 6.71 7.85
N VAL A 146 -2.09 6.46 8.23
CA VAL A 146 -2.95 7.47 8.86
C VAL A 146 -2.57 7.65 10.33
N CYS A 147 -2.64 8.88 10.84
CA CYS A 147 -2.24 9.20 12.22
C CYS A 147 -3.31 8.75 13.23
N ASP A 148 -3.35 7.44 13.47
CA ASP A 148 -4.20 6.77 14.45
C ASP A 148 -3.36 6.12 15.57
N THR A 149 -4.02 5.43 16.49
CA THR A 149 -3.35 4.78 17.63
C THR A 149 -2.37 3.68 17.24
N PHE A 150 -2.46 3.12 16.03
CA PHE A 150 -1.53 2.10 15.53
C PHE A 150 -0.28 2.72 14.87
N ALA A 151 -0.32 4.01 14.51
CA ALA A 151 0.78 4.70 13.85
C ALA A 151 2.01 4.91 14.74
N ALA A 152 1.85 4.92 16.08
CA ALA A 152 2.94 5.18 17.02
C ALA A 152 4.15 4.22 16.88
N VAL A 153 3.92 2.99 16.37
CA VAL A 153 5.01 2.02 16.12
C VAL A 153 6.02 2.54 15.09
N PHE A 154 5.59 3.38 14.14
CA PHE A 154 6.43 3.85 13.04
C PHE A 154 7.51 4.85 13.50
N LYS A 155 7.36 5.47 14.67
CA LYS A 155 8.39 6.33 15.27
C LYS A 155 9.74 5.65 15.42
N THR A 156 9.71 4.35 15.75
CA THR A 156 10.91 3.55 16.05
C THR A 156 11.13 2.44 15.03
N LYS A 157 10.21 2.28 14.08
CA LYS A 157 10.28 1.25 13.06
C LYS A 157 11.37 1.60 12.05
N THR A 158 12.33 0.73 11.90
CA THR A 158 13.38 0.83 10.89
C THR A 158 12.88 0.36 9.53
N GLY A 159 13.48 0.88 8.45
CA GLY A 159 13.17 0.46 7.08
C GLY A 159 11.95 1.12 6.46
N CYS A 160 11.33 2.10 7.14
CA CYS A 160 10.36 2.99 6.54
C CYS A 160 11.08 4.21 5.97
N PHE A 161 10.91 4.44 4.68
CA PHE A 161 11.51 5.54 3.93
C PHE A 161 10.41 6.34 3.24
N PHE A 162 10.49 7.65 3.45
CA PHE A 162 9.43 8.60 3.16
C PHE A 162 9.79 9.52 1.98
N PRO A 163 8.80 10.20 1.36
CA PRO A 163 9.03 11.20 0.33
C PRO A 163 10.11 12.25 0.67
N ALA A 164 10.15 12.74 1.91
CA ALA A 164 11.11 13.74 2.38
C ALA A 164 12.59 13.27 2.37
N GLN A 165 12.84 11.98 2.17
CA GLN A 165 14.17 11.38 2.13
C GLN A 165 14.69 11.18 0.70
N GLU A 166 14.04 11.77 -0.30
CA GLU A 166 14.55 11.84 -1.67
C GLU A 166 15.78 12.76 -1.75
N ASN A 167 16.76 12.43 -2.59
CA ASN A 167 18.05 13.12 -2.65
C ASN A 167 18.19 14.20 -3.74
N GLY A 168 17.12 14.52 -4.45
CA GLY A 168 17.07 15.45 -5.58
C GLY A 168 17.52 14.85 -6.92
N GLU A 169 18.05 13.63 -6.91
CA GLU A 169 18.58 12.91 -8.09
C GLU A 169 17.87 11.57 -8.32
N GLY A 170 16.63 11.44 -7.84
CA GLY A 170 15.84 10.22 -7.96
C GLY A 170 16.45 9.04 -7.20
N GLY A 171 17.10 9.28 -6.06
CA GLY A 171 17.61 8.26 -5.15
C GLY A 171 17.16 8.51 -3.71
N LEU A 172 17.38 7.53 -2.85
CA LEU A 172 17.13 7.63 -1.42
C LEU A 172 18.36 8.20 -0.70
N ASP A 173 18.16 9.18 0.18
CA ASP A 173 19.14 9.59 1.18
C ASP A 173 18.61 9.24 2.58
N ALA A 174 19.03 8.08 3.09
CA ALA A 174 18.65 7.58 4.41
C ALA A 174 19.20 8.43 5.58
N SER A 175 20.09 9.39 5.32
CA SER A 175 20.59 10.32 6.34
C SER A 175 19.63 11.50 6.59
N LEU A 176 18.71 11.76 5.65
CA LEU A 176 17.66 12.75 5.82
C LEU A 176 16.63 12.25 6.85
N PRO A 177 16.11 13.15 7.71
CA PRO A 177 15.07 12.80 8.68
C PRO A 177 13.75 12.45 7.98
N MET A 178 12.93 11.60 8.60
CA MET A 178 11.61 11.25 8.06
C MET A 178 10.60 12.42 8.10
N LEU A 179 10.73 13.31 9.09
CA LEU A 179 9.88 14.48 9.32
C LEU A 179 8.40 14.20 9.70
N GLU A 180 8.13 13.13 10.45
CA GLU A 180 6.77 12.68 10.84
C GLU A 180 6.44 12.82 12.33
N ASP A 181 7.02 13.82 13.00
CA ASP A 181 6.82 13.99 14.45
C ASP A 181 5.36 14.26 14.83
N ASP A 182 4.58 14.95 13.97
CA ASP A 182 3.17 15.25 14.23
C ASP A 182 2.27 14.01 14.15
N CYS A 183 2.61 13.06 13.28
CA CYS A 183 1.86 11.82 13.09
C CYS A 183 2.24 10.74 14.13
N PHE A 184 3.52 10.60 14.42
CA PHE A 184 4.04 9.54 15.29
C PHE A 184 4.38 10.02 16.71
N GLY A 185 4.16 11.30 17.00
CA GLY A 185 4.41 11.91 18.30
C GLY A 185 3.29 11.78 19.33
N GLN A 186 2.14 11.20 18.96
CA GLN A 186 0.97 11.02 19.84
C GLN A 186 1.03 9.75 20.68
#